data_AF-I1BVB5-F1
#
_entry.id   AF-I1BVB5-F1
#
_cell.length_a   1.000
_cell.length_b   1.000
_cell.length_c   1.000
_cell.angle_alpha   90.00
_cell.angle_beta   90.00
_cell.angle_gamma   90.00
#
_symmetry.space_group_name_H-M   'P 1'
#
loop_
_entity.id
_entity.type
_entity.pdbx_description
1 polymer ?
#
loop_
_entity_poly.entity_id
_entity_poly.type
_entity_poly.pdbx_seq_one_letter_code
_entity_poly.pdbx_strand_id
1 'polypeptide(L)'
;MDVVNRPLPKDFIETKRKGAPILWIARNCMATSGRQKYVAELMKHIDVHSYGDCNNNIKFPDDKSRLELMAEYKFYLAIENANCEDYATEKLYDTFMMSAVPIVDGPSSYRGYLPTNRSVIYMDAYPDPKDLADYIDYLDKNDTAYLEYLSFRRDAVNLAAKDRLEPAFIDQWGDALEHKKRSDYCSICRGVLPWWQARHASNTTYEDKSERFLADQSCQPAGKWDYITQGRPYTPSWKPRPQDEFTRPQLSQPVEEVQQQIIETIEGSNRNIALLANVLFLCFILVFVVFLRRPKKNKQEHVYV
;
A
#
# COMPACT_ATOMS: atom_id res chain seq x y z
N MET A 1 8.30 -12.64 8.28
CA MET A 1 9.40 -11.71 7.90
C MET A 1 10.29 -12.22 6.77
N ASP A 2 10.45 -13.53 6.54
CA ASP A 2 11.37 -14.02 5.49
C ASP A 2 11.03 -13.50 4.07
N VAL A 3 9.75 -13.54 3.69
CA VAL A 3 9.25 -13.04 2.39
C VAL A 3 9.67 -11.59 2.10
N VAL A 4 9.64 -10.70 3.10
CA VAL A 4 9.96 -9.28 2.90
C VAL A 4 11.45 -8.96 3.01
N ASN A 5 12.28 -9.94 3.43
CA ASN A 5 13.71 -9.75 3.62
C ASN A 5 14.54 -10.38 2.49
N ARG A 6 13.91 -11.09 1.55
CA ARG A 6 14.58 -11.66 0.38
C ARG A 6 14.66 -10.62 -0.75
N PRO A 7 15.86 -10.14 -1.12
CA PRO A 7 16.04 -9.19 -2.21
C PRO A 7 15.60 -9.75 -3.57
N LEU A 8 15.30 -8.84 -4.49
CA LEU A 8 15.04 -9.21 -5.89
C LEU A 8 16.35 -9.66 -6.57
N PRO A 9 16.32 -10.70 -7.42
CA PRO A 9 17.44 -11.05 -8.30
C PRO A 9 17.85 -9.89 -9.22
N LYS A 10 19.09 -9.88 -9.71
CA LYS A 10 19.59 -8.84 -10.61
C LYS A 10 18.88 -8.83 -11.97
N ASP A 11 18.49 -10.02 -12.43
CA ASP A 11 17.78 -10.30 -13.68
C ASP A 11 16.26 -10.43 -13.47
N PHE A 12 15.74 -9.88 -12.38
CA PHE A 12 14.35 -10.09 -11.95
C PHE A 12 13.34 -9.70 -13.04
N ILE A 13 13.53 -8.56 -13.71
CA ILE A 13 12.61 -8.09 -14.75
C ILE A 13 12.68 -8.99 -15.98
N GLU A 14 13.88 -9.41 -16.35
CA GLU A 14 14.17 -10.26 -17.51
C GLU A 14 13.58 -11.67 -17.34
N THR A 15 13.41 -12.13 -16.10
CA THR A 15 12.75 -13.41 -15.79
C THR A 15 11.24 -13.37 -15.98
N LYS A 16 10.64 -12.17 -16.08
CA LYS A 16 9.19 -12.02 -16.24
C LYS A 16 8.74 -12.37 -17.65
N ARG A 17 7.61 -13.08 -17.73
CA ARG A 17 6.93 -13.48 -18.95
C ARG A 17 6.55 -12.25 -19.77
N LYS A 18 6.61 -12.41 -21.08
CA LYS A 18 6.11 -11.46 -22.09
C LYS A 18 4.76 -11.95 -22.65
N GLY A 19 3.87 -11.02 -23.01
CA GLY A 19 2.64 -11.30 -23.75
C GLY A 19 1.34 -11.35 -22.93
N ALA A 20 1.41 -11.63 -21.62
CA ALA A 20 0.26 -11.48 -20.72
C ALA A 20 0.76 -11.03 -19.34
N PRO A 21 0.46 -9.79 -18.90
CA PRO A 21 1.00 -9.25 -17.65
C PRO A 21 0.34 -9.85 -16.40
N ILE A 22 -0.91 -10.32 -16.52
CA ILE A 22 -1.74 -10.74 -15.39
C ILE A 22 -1.98 -12.26 -15.41
N LEU A 23 -1.76 -12.90 -14.27
CA LEU A 23 -2.16 -14.28 -13.99
C LEU A 23 -3.39 -14.33 -13.05
N TRP A 24 -4.33 -15.21 -13.36
CA TRP A 24 -5.40 -15.59 -12.43
C TRP A 24 -5.55 -17.10 -12.35
N ILE A 25 -5.58 -17.65 -11.14
CA ILE A 25 -5.79 -19.08 -10.92
C ILE A 25 -6.95 -19.24 -9.95
N ALA A 26 -8.12 -19.64 -10.45
CA ALA A 26 -9.33 -19.77 -9.65
C ALA A 26 -10.16 -21.00 -10.01
N ARG A 27 -10.63 -21.72 -8.99
CA ARG A 27 -11.56 -22.85 -9.12
C ARG A 27 -12.96 -22.54 -8.59
N ASN A 28 -13.07 -21.69 -7.57
CA ASN A 28 -14.36 -21.31 -7.02
C ASN A 28 -14.99 -20.17 -7.85
N CYS A 29 -15.89 -20.53 -8.76
CA CYS A 29 -16.60 -19.57 -9.63
C CYS A 29 -17.94 -19.11 -9.04
N MET A 30 -18.28 -19.61 -7.84
CA MET A 30 -19.51 -19.30 -7.11
C MET A 30 -19.27 -18.28 -5.98
N ALA A 31 -18.16 -17.54 -6.04
CA ALA A 31 -17.89 -16.45 -5.12
C ALA A 31 -19.02 -15.41 -5.19
N THR A 32 -19.58 -15.07 -4.04
CA THR A 32 -20.78 -14.21 -3.94
C THR A 32 -20.48 -12.76 -4.30
N SER A 33 -19.22 -12.34 -4.34
CA SER A 33 -18.82 -10.98 -4.74
C SER A 33 -19.10 -10.66 -6.21
N GLY A 34 -19.28 -11.67 -7.07
CA GLY A 34 -19.38 -11.48 -8.52
C GLY A 34 -18.04 -11.20 -9.20
N ARG A 35 -16.91 -11.44 -8.52
CA ARG A 35 -15.54 -11.19 -9.02
C ARG A 35 -15.28 -11.73 -10.43
N GLN A 36 -15.84 -12.87 -10.78
CA GLN A 36 -15.69 -13.52 -12.09
C GLN A 36 -16.25 -12.66 -13.22
N LYS A 37 -17.29 -11.87 -12.94
CA LYS A 37 -17.90 -10.92 -13.88
C LYS A 37 -16.94 -9.77 -14.15
N TYR A 38 -16.32 -9.22 -13.11
CA TYR A 38 -15.29 -8.19 -13.26
C TYR A 38 -14.09 -8.71 -14.04
N VAL A 39 -13.56 -9.90 -13.70
CA VAL A 39 -12.42 -10.47 -14.42
C VAL A 39 -12.76 -10.75 -15.88
N ALA A 40 -13.95 -11.29 -16.18
CA ALA A 40 -14.38 -11.52 -17.56
C ALA A 40 -14.47 -10.22 -18.38
N GLU A 41 -14.86 -9.10 -17.75
CA GLU A 41 -14.85 -7.79 -18.40
C GLU A 41 -13.42 -7.25 -18.56
N LEU A 42 -12.57 -7.35 -17.53
CA LEU A 42 -11.16 -6.96 -17.57
C LEU A 42 -10.41 -7.64 -18.73
N MET A 43 -10.67 -8.93 -18.95
CA MET A 43 -10.08 -9.74 -20.02
C MET A 43 -10.37 -9.21 -21.44
N LYS A 44 -11.33 -8.30 -21.61
CA LYS A 44 -11.60 -7.65 -22.90
C LYS A 44 -10.67 -6.47 -23.18
N HIS A 45 -10.02 -5.94 -22.15
CA HIS A 45 -9.21 -4.71 -22.21
C HIS A 45 -7.72 -4.97 -22.00
N ILE A 46 -7.34 -6.10 -21.39
CA ILE A 46 -5.94 -6.52 -21.19
C ILE A 46 -5.83 -8.05 -21.17
N ASP A 47 -4.70 -8.58 -21.63
CA ASP A 47 -4.43 -10.01 -21.62
C ASP A 47 -4.28 -10.53 -20.18
N VAL A 48 -5.19 -11.42 -19.79
CA VAL A 48 -5.14 -12.17 -18.54
C VAL A 48 -5.05 -13.65 -18.87
N HIS A 49 -4.00 -14.32 -18.41
CA HIS A 49 -3.96 -15.77 -18.42
C HIS A 49 -4.74 -16.31 -17.23
N SER A 50 -5.84 -17.00 -17.52
CA SER A 50 -6.73 -17.57 -16.52
C SER A 50 -6.68 -19.09 -16.56
N TYR A 51 -6.22 -19.67 -15.45
CA TYR A 51 -6.19 -21.10 -15.22
C TYR A 51 -7.17 -21.51 -14.13
N GLY A 52 -7.46 -22.82 -14.05
CA GLY A 52 -8.48 -23.37 -13.15
C GLY A 52 -9.81 -23.49 -13.88
N ASP A 53 -10.92 -23.30 -13.16
CA ASP A 53 -12.26 -23.55 -13.69
C ASP A 53 -12.96 -22.25 -14.12
N CYS A 54 -12.56 -21.10 -13.56
CA CYS A 54 -13.23 -19.82 -13.80
C CYS A 54 -12.58 -19.04 -14.93
N ASN A 55 -13.38 -18.61 -15.91
CA ASN A 55 -12.91 -17.88 -17.11
C ASN A 55 -11.68 -18.50 -17.78
N ASN A 56 -11.51 -19.82 -17.70
CA ASN A 56 -10.33 -20.51 -18.20
C ASN A 56 -10.15 -20.23 -19.70
N ASN A 57 -8.97 -19.73 -20.06
CA ASN A 57 -8.59 -19.47 -21.45
C ASN A 57 -7.26 -20.13 -21.85
N ILE A 58 -6.63 -20.85 -20.93
CA ILE A 58 -5.33 -21.49 -21.15
C ILE A 58 -5.18 -22.78 -20.31
N LYS A 59 -4.59 -23.80 -20.93
CA LYS A 59 -4.30 -25.07 -20.25
C LYS A 59 -3.16 -24.89 -19.25
N PHE A 60 -3.34 -25.40 -18.03
CA PHE A 60 -2.29 -25.44 -17.02
C PHE A 60 -1.07 -26.24 -17.52
N PRO A 61 0.17 -25.71 -17.41
CA PRO A 61 1.37 -26.41 -17.84
C PRO A 61 1.62 -27.68 -17.00
N ASP A 62 1.96 -28.79 -17.66
CA ASP A 62 2.14 -30.08 -16.99
C ASP A 62 3.46 -30.15 -16.18
N ASP A 63 4.41 -29.23 -16.45
CA ASP A 63 5.78 -29.21 -15.91
C ASP A 63 6.02 -28.15 -14.82
N LYS A 64 4.98 -27.43 -14.37
CA LYS A 64 5.12 -26.35 -13.38
C LYS A 64 4.13 -26.49 -12.24
N SER A 65 4.57 -26.13 -11.05
CA SER A 65 3.68 -25.86 -9.93
C SER A 65 2.98 -24.51 -10.08
N ARG A 66 1.92 -24.29 -9.28
CA ARG A 66 1.22 -23.00 -9.20
C ARG A 66 2.15 -21.84 -8.83
N LEU A 67 3.08 -22.08 -7.91
CA LEU A 67 4.00 -21.07 -7.40
C LEU A 67 5.06 -20.72 -8.45
N GLU A 68 5.63 -21.71 -9.12
CA GLU A 68 6.57 -21.50 -10.23
C GLU A 68 5.92 -20.71 -11.37
N LEU A 69 4.69 -21.08 -11.73
CA LEU A 69 3.93 -20.34 -12.74
C LEU A 69 3.68 -18.90 -12.30
N MET A 70 3.32 -18.66 -11.04
CA MET A 70 3.09 -17.32 -10.50
C MET A 70 4.33 -16.44 -10.52
N ALA A 71 5.51 -17.01 -10.26
CA ALA A 71 6.77 -16.27 -10.27
C ALA A 71 7.12 -15.66 -11.64
N GLU A 72 6.60 -16.23 -12.72
CA GLU A 72 6.81 -15.73 -14.10
C GLU A 72 6.03 -14.45 -14.40
N TYR A 73 4.95 -14.14 -13.68
CA TYR A 73 4.11 -12.99 -14.01
C TYR A 73 4.52 -11.76 -13.21
N LYS A 74 4.26 -10.58 -13.79
CA LYS A 74 4.40 -9.31 -13.09
C LYS A 74 3.27 -9.12 -12.08
N PHE A 75 2.04 -9.47 -12.47
CA PHE A 75 0.84 -9.28 -11.66
C PHE A 75 0.07 -10.59 -11.46
N TYR A 76 -0.56 -10.71 -10.29
CA TYR A 76 -1.47 -11.82 -9.97
C TYR A 76 -2.79 -11.29 -9.40
N LEU A 77 -3.92 -11.79 -9.91
CA LEU A 77 -5.24 -11.51 -9.35
C LEU A 77 -5.43 -12.28 -8.03
N ALA A 78 -4.99 -11.66 -6.93
CA ALA A 78 -5.13 -12.16 -5.57
C ALA A 78 -6.52 -11.81 -4.99
N ILE A 79 -7.57 -12.24 -5.69
CA ILE A 79 -8.95 -11.87 -5.37
C ILE A 79 -9.56 -12.87 -4.41
N GLU A 80 -10.14 -12.40 -3.31
CA GLU A 80 -10.77 -13.27 -2.33
C GLU A 80 -12.15 -13.77 -2.77
N ASN A 81 -12.62 -14.83 -2.12
CA ASN A 81 -13.97 -15.36 -2.37
C ASN A 81 -15.06 -14.48 -1.73
N ALA A 82 -14.70 -13.76 -0.67
CA ALA A 82 -15.52 -12.83 0.08
C ALA A 82 -14.62 -11.70 0.63
N ASN A 83 -15.20 -10.53 0.91
CA ASN A 83 -14.44 -9.35 1.39
C ASN A 83 -14.68 -9.11 2.89
N CYS A 84 -14.75 -10.19 3.66
CA CYS A 84 -14.97 -10.12 5.10
C CYS A 84 -13.73 -9.63 5.82
N GLU A 85 -13.92 -8.92 6.94
CA GLU A 85 -12.82 -8.47 7.80
C GLU A 85 -11.90 -9.65 8.15
N ASP A 86 -10.59 -9.39 8.04
CA ASP A 86 -9.49 -10.33 8.27
C ASP A 86 -9.39 -11.54 7.35
N TYR A 87 -10.28 -11.67 6.35
CA TYR A 87 -10.21 -12.74 5.34
C TYR A 87 -9.11 -12.49 4.28
N ALA A 88 -7.86 -12.56 4.72
CA ALA A 88 -6.66 -12.50 3.88
C ALA A 88 -6.02 -13.89 3.78
N THR A 89 -5.96 -14.46 2.57
CA THR A 89 -5.62 -15.88 2.39
C THR A 89 -4.26 -16.10 1.72
N GLU A 90 -4.00 -17.35 1.30
CA GLU A 90 -2.82 -17.73 0.53
C GLU A 90 -2.67 -16.91 -0.76
N LYS A 91 -3.76 -16.39 -1.33
CA LYS A 91 -3.72 -15.61 -2.57
C LYS A 91 -2.84 -14.37 -2.44
N LEU A 92 -2.99 -13.63 -1.34
CA LEU A 92 -2.15 -12.47 -1.07
C LEU A 92 -0.72 -12.89 -0.72
N TYR A 93 -0.59 -13.84 0.21
CA TYR A 93 0.70 -14.27 0.74
C TYR A 93 1.61 -14.90 -0.33
N ASP A 94 1.08 -15.83 -1.14
CA ASP A 94 1.83 -16.50 -2.18
C ASP A 94 2.30 -15.53 -3.27
N THR A 95 1.49 -14.52 -3.57
CA THR A 95 1.85 -13.48 -4.54
C THR A 95 3.08 -12.70 -4.08
N PHE A 96 3.10 -12.29 -2.81
CA PHE A 96 4.29 -11.67 -2.23
C PHE A 96 5.47 -12.64 -2.17
N MET A 97 5.23 -13.91 -1.83
CA MET A 97 6.27 -14.94 -1.78
C MET A 97 6.96 -15.10 -3.15
N MET A 98 6.19 -15.08 -4.23
CA MET A 98 6.66 -15.23 -5.61
C MET A 98 7.11 -13.93 -6.28
N SER A 99 7.18 -12.82 -5.54
CA SER A 99 7.60 -11.51 -6.05
C SER A 99 6.81 -11.10 -7.30
N ALA A 100 5.49 -11.30 -7.25
CA ALA A 100 4.54 -10.67 -8.16
C ALA A 100 3.77 -9.58 -7.41
N VAL A 101 3.15 -8.66 -8.13
CA VAL A 101 2.34 -7.59 -7.55
C VAL A 101 0.88 -8.06 -7.48
N PRO A 102 0.28 -8.15 -6.29
CA PRO A 102 -1.10 -8.57 -6.14
C PRO A 102 -2.07 -7.46 -6.56
N ILE A 103 -3.00 -7.81 -7.44
CA ILE A 103 -4.21 -7.05 -7.73
C ILE A 103 -5.33 -7.67 -6.88
N VAL A 104 -5.90 -6.89 -5.97
CA VAL A 104 -6.73 -7.40 -4.87
C VAL A 104 -8.16 -6.87 -4.91
N ASP A 105 -9.08 -7.75 -4.54
CA ASP A 105 -10.41 -7.42 -4.02
C ASP A 105 -10.60 -8.30 -2.79
N GLY A 106 -10.72 -7.67 -1.62
CA GLY A 106 -10.61 -8.31 -0.31
C GLY A 106 -10.98 -7.37 0.85
N PRO A 107 -10.68 -7.76 2.10
CA PRO A 107 -11.01 -6.98 3.29
C PRO A 107 -10.44 -5.55 3.31
N SER A 108 -11.18 -4.67 3.99
CA SER A 108 -10.66 -3.37 4.42
C SER A 108 -9.49 -3.48 5.40
N SER A 109 -9.38 -4.58 6.15
CA SER A 109 -8.32 -4.82 7.15
C SER A 109 -6.98 -5.26 6.55
N TYR A 110 -6.81 -5.24 5.22
CA TYR A 110 -5.54 -5.61 4.58
C TYR A 110 -4.32 -4.85 5.09
N ARG A 111 -4.48 -3.65 5.66
CA ARG A 111 -3.37 -2.81 6.14
C ARG A 111 -2.32 -3.54 6.98
N GLY A 112 -2.72 -4.46 7.87
CA GLY A 112 -1.78 -5.24 8.70
C GLY A 112 -1.02 -6.33 7.95
N TYR A 113 -1.46 -6.67 6.74
CA TYR A 113 -0.91 -7.73 5.90
C TYR A 113 -0.02 -7.19 4.76
N LEU A 114 0.00 -5.88 4.55
CA LEU A 114 0.73 -5.24 3.46
C LEU A 114 2.13 -4.81 3.88
N PRO A 115 3.21 -5.26 3.21
CA PRO A 115 4.58 -4.82 3.53
C PRO A 115 4.75 -3.29 3.48
N THR A 116 4.14 -2.65 2.47
CA THR A 116 4.10 -1.19 2.28
C THR A 116 2.68 -0.78 1.89
N ASN A 117 2.28 0.48 2.10
CA ASN A 117 0.99 0.98 1.57
C ASN A 117 0.89 0.87 0.03
N ARG A 118 2.03 0.80 -0.67
CA ARG A 118 2.13 0.54 -2.11
C ARG A 118 2.74 -0.83 -2.37
N SER A 119 2.08 -1.88 -1.91
CA SER A 119 2.46 -3.27 -2.22
C SER A 119 1.36 -4.04 -2.93
N VAL A 120 0.18 -3.44 -3.10
CA VAL A 120 -0.98 -4.05 -3.77
C VAL A 120 -1.70 -3.03 -4.65
N ILE A 121 -2.42 -3.50 -5.66
CA ILE A 121 -3.30 -2.70 -6.50
C ILE A 121 -4.75 -3.07 -6.14
N TYR A 122 -5.53 -2.11 -5.66
CA TYR A 122 -6.91 -2.35 -5.25
C TYR A 122 -7.87 -2.26 -6.44
N MET A 123 -8.64 -3.31 -6.71
CA MET A 123 -9.66 -3.30 -7.75
C MET A 123 -10.78 -2.29 -7.46
N ASP A 124 -11.14 -2.08 -6.19
CA ASP A 124 -12.18 -1.13 -5.80
C ASP A 124 -11.79 0.35 -5.98
N ALA A 125 -10.57 0.63 -6.42
CA ALA A 125 -10.15 1.92 -6.94
C ALA A 125 -10.45 2.12 -8.44
N TYR A 126 -10.82 1.05 -9.14
CA TYR A 126 -11.08 1.04 -10.59
C TYR A 126 -12.44 0.39 -10.89
N PRO A 127 -13.57 1.10 -10.67
CA PRO A 127 -14.90 0.56 -10.96
C PRO A 127 -15.12 0.18 -12.43
N ASP A 128 -14.46 0.88 -13.36
CA ASP A 128 -14.38 0.45 -14.76
C ASP A 128 -13.17 -0.48 -14.96
N PRO A 129 -13.37 -1.74 -15.36
CA PRO A 129 -12.27 -2.68 -15.63
C PRO A 129 -11.27 -2.17 -16.68
N LYS A 130 -11.68 -1.27 -17.58
CA LYS A 130 -10.74 -0.66 -18.54
C LYS A 130 -9.77 0.28 -17.83
N ASP A 131 -10.19 1.02 -16.81
CA ASP A 131 -9.29 1.92 -16.08
C ASP A 131 -8.21 1.11 -15.35
N LEU A 132 -8.57 -0.06 -14.81
CA LEU A 132 -7.59 -0.99 -14.25
C LEU A 132 -6.66 -1.54 -15.34
N ALA A 133 -7.20 -1.95 -16.48
CA ALA A 133 -6.42 -2.45 -17.61
C ALA A 133 -5.39 -1.41 -18.09
N ASP A 134 -5.81 -0.16 -18.30
CA ASP A 134 -4.95 0.94 -18.73
C ASP A 134 -3.81 1.18 -17.70
N TYR A 135 -4.13 1.09 -16.40
CA TYR A 135 -3.12 1.25 -15.35
C TYR A 135 -2.12 0.08 -15.29
N ILE A 136 -2.58 -1.16 -15.44
CA ILE A 136 -1.69 -2.32 -15.48
C ILE A 136 -0.82 -2.29 -16.73
N ASP A 137 -1.34 -1.87 -17.88
CA ASP A 137 -0.56 -1.69 -19.11
C ASP A 137 0.56 -0.64 -18.95
N TYR A 138 0.26 0.48 -18.26
CA TYR A 138 1.27 1.47 -17.89
C TYR A 138 2.38 0.86 -17.04
N LEU A 139 2.03 0.11 -15.99
CA LEU A 139 3.01 -0.52 -15.10
C LEU A 139 3.81 -1.63 -15.82
N ASP A 140 3.17 -2.41 -16.70
CA ASP A 140 3.84 -3.45 -17.47
C ASP A 140 4.92 -2.88 -18.39
N LYS A 141 4.70 -1.69 -18.94
CA LYS A 141 5.63 -0.97 -19.82
C LYS A 141 6.64 -0.09 -19.08
N ASN A 142 6.49 0.09 -17.77
CA ASN A 142 7.34 0.95 -16.96
C ASN A 142 7.91 0.19 -15.76
N ASP A 143 9.08 -0.43 -15.95
CA ASP A 143 9.72 -1.24 -14.91
C ASP A 143 10.03 -0.43 -13.65
N THR A 144 10.38 0.86 -13.77
CA THR A 144 10.60 1.73 -12.61
C THR A 144 9.33 1.88 -11.78
N ALA A 145 8.19 2.18 -12.41
CA ALA A 145 6.92 2.32 -11.72
C ALA A 145 6.42 0.98 -11.15
N TYR A 146 6.60 -0.12 -11.89
CA TYR A 146 6.29 -1.46 -11.42
C TYR A 146 7.10 -1.84 -10.17
N LEU A 147 8.41 -1.57 -10.16
CA LEU A 147 9.29 -1.91 -9.05
C LEU A 147 8.99 -1.14 -7.76
N GLU A 148 8.27 -0.02 -7.82
CA GLU A 148 7.79 0.67 -6.61
C GLU A 148 6.85 -0.22 -5.77
N TYR A 149 6.05 -1.08 -6.42
CA TYR A 149 5.20 -2.05 -5.72
C TYR A 149 5.98 -3.16 -5.01
N LEU A 150 7.26 -3.32 -5.36
CA LEU A 150 8.19 -4.29 -4.78
C LEU A 150 9.34 -3.61 -4.03
N SER A 151 9.19 -2.32 -3.68
CA SER A 151 10.18 -1.53 -2.92
C SER A 151 10.64 -2.24 -1.65
N PHE A 152 9.72 -2.91 -0.95
CA PHE A 152 10.05 -3.70 0.24
C PHE A 152 11.10 -4.80 -0.02
N ARG A 153 11.20 -5.36 -1.22
CA ARG A 153 12.25 -6.33 -1.59
C ARG A 153 13.43 -5.66 -2.29
N ARG A 154 13.17 -4.70 -3.18
CA ARG A 154 14.20 -3.93 -3.90
C ARG A 154 15.19 -3.29 -2.93
N ASP A 155 14.66 -2.70 -1.86
CA ASP A 155 15.45 -1.91 -0.92
C ASP A 155 15.96 -2.75 0.27
N ALA A 156 15.66 -4.06 0.30
CA ALA A 156 15.95 -4.94 1.43
C ALA A 156 17.44 -5.14 1.73
N VAL A 157 18.31 -4.92 0.73
CA VAL A 157 19.77 -4.97 0.90
C VAL A 157 20.29 -3.75 1.65
N ASN A 158 19.66 -2.59 1.46
CA ASN A 158 20.19 -1.29 1.90
C ASN A 158 19.45 -0.72 3.11
N LEU A 159 18.18 -1.08 3.30
CA LEU A 159 17.33 -0.55 4.36
C LEU A 159 16.86 -1.66 5.31
N ALA A 160 16.95 -1.39 6.61
CA ALA A 160 16.41 -2.29 7.63
C ALA A 160 14.88 -2.34 7.55
N ALA A 161 14.30 -3.46 7.98
CA ALA A 161 12.85 -3.69 7.91
C ALA A 161 12.03 -2.54 8.54
N LYS A 162 12.47 -2.01 9.69
CA LYS A 162 11.83 -0.87 10.38
C LYS A 162 11.80 0.44 9.59
N ASP A 163 12.70 0.60 8.62
CA ASP A 163 12.88 1.84 7.86
C ASP A 163 12.21 1.77 6.47
N ARG A 164 11.67 0.60 6.08
CA ARG A 164 11.05 0.38 4.77
C ARG A 164 9.68 -0.32 4.77
N LEU A 165 9.24 -0.86 5.92
CA LEU A 165 7.96 -1.56 6.04
C LEU A 165 6.97 -0.73 6.86
N GLU A 166 5.67 -0.94 6.61
CA GLU A 166 4.64 -0.31 7.45
C GLU A 166 4.76 -0.75 8.91
N PRO A 167 4.60 0.15 9.89
CA PRO A 167 4.54 -0.21 11.30
C PRO A 167 3.44 -1.25 11.58
N ALA A 168 2.26 -1.09 10.97
CA ALA A 168 1.16 -2.05 11.13
C ALA A 168 1.53 -3.47 10.66
N PHE A 169 2.36 -3.59 9.62
CA PHE A 169 2.89 -4.87 9.17
C PHE A 169 3.92 -5.42 10.16
N ILE A 170 4.87 -4.59 10.60
CA ILE A 170 5.86 -5.01 11.60
C ILE A 170 5.17 -5.47 12.89
N ASP A 171 4.17 -4.74 13.37
CA ASP A 171 3.43 -5.09 14.59
C ASP A 171 2.66 -6.40 14.43
N GLN A 172 2.08 -6.64 13.25
CA GLN A 172 1.32 -7.87 12.96
C GLN A 172 2.22 -9.10 12.80
N TRP A 173 3.47 -8.94 12.35
CA TRP A 173 4.37 -10.04 11.96
C TRP A 173 5.67 -10.14 12.76
N GLY A 174 5.97 -9.15 13.61
CA GLY A 174 7.21 -9.01 14.37
C GLY A 174 7.23 -9.78 15.69
N ASP A 175 6.06 -9.99 16.30
CA ASP A 175 5.90 -10.86 17.46
C ASP A 175 5.27 -12.18 17.02
N ALA A 176 6.05 -13.26 17.03
CA ALA A 176 5.56 -14.58 16.62
C ALA A 176 4.47 -15.13 17.58
N LEU A 177 4.46 -14.74 18.85
CA LEU A 177 3.44 -15.14 19.82
C LEU A 177 2.14 -14.36 19.59
N GLU A 178 2.24 -13.05 19.38
CA GLU A 178 1.09 -12.20 19.07
C GLU A 178 0.53 -12.48 17.66
N HIS A 179 1.40 -12.74 16.68
CA HIS A 179 1.02 -13.24 15.37
C HIS A 179 0.30 -14.58 15.48
N LYS A 180 0.82 -15.54 16.25
CA LYS A 180 0.10 -16.79 16.52
C LYS A 180 -1.24 -16.55 17.22
N LYS A 181 -1.39 -15.47 18.01
CA LYS A 181 -2.66 -15.09 18.63
C LYS A 181 -3.67 -14.48 17.65
N ARG A 182 -3.20 -13.77 16.61
CA ARG A 182 -4.03 -13.06 15.62
C ARG A 182 -4.26 -13.87 14.34
N SER A 183 -3.31 -14.70 13.93
CA SER A 183 -3.36 -15.52 12.72
C SER A 183 -4.55 -16.48 12.75
N ASP A 184 -5.33 -16.41 11.69
CA ASP A 184 -6.48 -17.27 11.40
C ASP A 184 -6.16 -18.76 11.55
N TYR A 185 -4.99 -19.23 11.11
CA TYR A 185 -4.64 -20.65 11.20
C TYR A 185 -4.47 -21.12 12.65
N CYS A 186 -3.89 -20.29 13.52
CA CYS A 186 -3.75 -20.58 14.95
C CYS A 186 -4.99 -20.20 15.77
N SER A 187 -5.80 -19.27 15.28
CA SER A 187 -7.11 -18.91 15.84
C SER A 187 -8.14 -20.01 15.53
N ILE A 188 -8.10 -20.63 14.34
CA ILE A 188 -8.79 -21.88 14.00
C ILE A 188 -8.35 -22.97 14.99
N CYS A 189 -7.06 -23.18 15.19
CA CYS A 189 -6.60 -24.14 16.22
C CYS A 189 -7.06 -23.79 17.64
N ARG A 190 -7.45 -22.56 17.96
CA ARG A 190 -7.93 -22.16 19.30
C ARG A 190 -9.46 -22.09 19.43
N GLY A 191 -10.17 -21.82 18.35
CA GLY A 191 -11.65 -21.84 18.27
C GLY A 191 -12.21 -23.22 17.94
N VAL A 192 -11.53 -23.96 17.06
CA VAL A 192 -11.88 -25.34 16.68
C VAL A 192 -11.42 -26.35 17.73
N LEU A 193 -10.35 -26.11 18.50
CA LEU A 193 -9.89 -27.08 19.50
C LEU A 193 -10.93 -27.31 20.63
N PRO A 194 -11.57 -26.29 21.21
CA PRO A 194 -12.69 -26.48 22.12
C PRO A 194 -13.87 -27.20 21.47
N TRP A 195 -14.23 -26.88 20.22
CA TRP A 195 -15.26 -27.60 19.46
C TRP A 195 -14.89 -29.07 19.23
N TRP A 196 -13.65 -29.36 18.85
CA TRP A 196 -13.13 -30.71 18.59
C TRP A 196 -13.13 -31.54 19.88
N GLN A 197 -12.68 -30.95 20.98
CA GLN A 197 -12.74 -31.55 22.32
C GLN A 197 -14.20 -31.77 22.77
N ALA A 198 -15.09 -30.82 22.53
CA ALA A 198 -16.51 -30.90 22.90
C ALA A 198 -17.30 -31.92 22.06
N ARG A 199 -17.02 -32.01 20.75
CA ARG A 199 -17.59 -33.00 19.83
C ARG A 199 -17.34 -34.44 20.29
N HIS A 200 -16.21 -34.68 20.94
CA HIS A 200 -15.90 -35.99 21.53
C HIS A 200 -16.47 -36.18 22.94
N ALA A 201 -17.03 -35.13 23.55
CA ALA A 201 -17.49 -35.12 24.94
C ALA A 201 -19.01 -34.99 25.11
N SER A 202 -19.77 -34.34 24.21
CA SER A 202 -21.26 -34.39 24.19
C SER A 202 -21.89 -33.72 22.94
N ASN A 203 -23.22 -33.84 22.84
CA ASN A 203 -24.06 -33.51 21.67
C ASN A 203 -24.50 -32.02 21.60
N THR A 204 -23.60 -31.07 21.86
CA THR A 204 -23.92 -29.62 21.80
C THR A 204 -23.30 -28.95 20.57
N THR A 205 -24.13 -28.27 19.79
CA THR A 205 -23.70 -27.37 18.70
C THR A 205 -23.07 -26.12 19.29
N TYR A 206 -21.77 -25.92 19.04
CA TYR A 206 -21.06 -24.68 19.34
C TYR A 206 -21.49 -23.58 18.37
N GLU A 207 -21.80 -22.39 18.90
CA GLU A 207 -22.11 -21.19 18.13
C GLU A 207 -20.97 -20.19 18.34
N ASP A 208 -20.24 -19.88 17.27
CA ASP A 208 -19.11 -18.94 17.32
C ASP A 208 -19.62 -17.50 17.39
N LYS A 209 -19.47 -16.88 18.57
CA LYS A 209 -19.88 -15.49 18.84
C LYS A 209 -18.79 -14.47 18.53
N SER A 210 -17.64 -14.90 18.03
CA SER A 210 -16.51 -13.99 17.79
C SER A 210 -16.63 -13.19 16.50
N GLU A 211 -17.59 -13.54 15.62
CA GLU A 211 -17.75 -13.00 14.25
C GLU A 211 -16.47 -13.12 13.40
N ARG A 212 -15.50 -13.92 13.85
CA ARG A 212 -14.28 -14.23 13.09
C ARG A 212 -14.58 -15.36 12.13
N PHE A 213 -13.89 -15.36 10.98
CA PHE A 213 -14.05 -16.37 9.92
C PHE A 213 -15.39 -16.37 9.21
N LEU A 214 -16.16 -15.29 9.31
CA LEU A 214 -17.25 -15.07 8.37
C LEU A 214 -16.62 -15.04 6.97
N ALA A 215 -17.08 -15.92 6.09
CA ALA A 215 -16.68 -15.99 4.68
C ALA A 215 -17.93 -16.12 3.79
N ASP A 216 -19.05 -15.62 4.31
CA ASP A 216 -20.37 -15.70 3.69
C ASP A 216 -21.04 -14.33 3.61
N GLN A 217 -22.31 -14.32 3.20
CA GLN A 217 -23.06 -13.10 2.93
C GLN A 217 -23.39 -12.27 4.19
N SER A 218 -23.16 -12.80 5.39
CA SER A 218 -23.37 -12.07 6.65
C SER A 218 -22.39 -10.91 6.84
N CYS A 219 -21.15 -11.05 6.33
CA CYS A 219 -20.11 -10.02 6.48
C CYS A 219 -20.19 -8.94 5.38
N GLN A 220 -20.63 -9.33 4.17
CA GLN A 220 -20.63 -8.53 2.96
C GLN A 220 -21.78 -9.01 2.06
N PRO A 221 -22.66 -8.10 1.62
CA PRO A 221 -23.70 -8.44 0.67
C PRO A 221 -23.13 -9.04 -0.62
N ALA A 222 -23.86 -10.00 -1.19
CA ALA A 222 -23.53 -10.53 -2.51
C ALA A 222 -23.64 -9.47 -3.61
N GLY A 223 -22.93 -9.70 -4.71
CA GLY A 223 -23.07 -8.92 -5.93
C GLY A 223 -22.29 -7.60 -5.94
N LYS A 224 -21.19 -7.47 -5.18
CA LYS A 224 -20.29 -6.29 -5.22
C LYS A 224 -19.99 -5.85 -6.66
N TRP A 225 -19.72 -6.79 -7.56
CA TRP A 225 -19.34 -6.55 -8.96
C TRP A 225 -20.46 -6.86 -9.97
N ASP A 226 -21.70 -7.08 -9.51
CA ASP A 226 -22.79 -7.49 -10.41
C ASP A 226 -23.20 -6.40 -11.40
N TYR A 227 -22.97 -5.14 -11.03
CA TYR A 227 -23.22 -3.99 -11.91
C TYR A 227 -22.43 -4.06 -13.23
N ILE A 228 -21.32 -4.82 -13.28
CA ILE A 228 -20.55 -5.03 -14.51
C ILE A 228 -21.41 -5.64 -15.62
N THR A 229 -22.39 -6.46 -15.26
CA THR A 229 -23.31 -7.09 -16.24
C THR A 229 -24.32 -6.12 -16.84
N GLN A 230 -24.51 -4.94 -16.24
CA GLN A 230 -25.43 -3.91 -16.73
C GLN A 230 -24.83 -3.11 -17.90
N GLY A 231 -23.53 -3.26 -18.17
CA GLY A 231 -22.81 -2.49 -19.18
C GLY A 231 -22.45 -1.08 -18.71
N ARG A 232 -21.85 -0.30 -19.60
CA ARG A 232 -21.42 1.07 -19.31
C ARG A 232 -22.61 2.04 -19.30
N PRO A 233 -22.63 3.05 -18.42
CA PRO A 233 -21.59 3.38 -17.44
C PRO A 233 -21.61 2.47 -16.20
N TYR A 234 -20.43 2.00 -15.79
CA TYR A 234 -20.25 1.16 -14.63
C TYR A 234 -20.40 1.96 -13.33
N THR A 235 -21.57 1.86 -12.70
CA THR A 235 -21.93 2.64 -11.52
C THR A 235 -22.12 1.72 -10.30
N PRO A 236 -21.09 1.57 -9.43
CA PRO A 236 -21.23 0.77 -8.22
C PRO A 236 -22.18 1.43 -7.21
N SER A 237 -22.86 0.61 -6.41
CA SER A 237 -23.65 1.07 -5.25
C SER A 237 -22.79 1.42 -4.03
N TRP A 238 -21.51 1.06 -4.06
CA TRP A 238 -20.51 1.35 -3.04
C TRP A 238 -19.59 2.49 -3.49
N LYS A 239 -19.00 3.20 -2.52
CA LYS A 239 -18.06 4.28 -2.78
C LYS A 239 -16.70 3.71 -3.20
N PRO A 240 -16.20 4.02 -4.40
CA PRO A 240 -14.88 3.58 -4.82
C PRO A 240 -13.76 4.12 -3.93
N ARG A 241 -12.71 3.32 -3.79
CA ARG A 241 -11.47 3.78 -3.17
C ARG A 241 -10.85 4.86 -4.07
N PRO A 242 -10.20 5.89 -3.51
CA PRO A 242 -9.35 6.75 -4.31
C PRO A 242 -8.26 5.93 -5.00
N GLN A 243 -8.01 6.20 -6.27
CA GLN A 243 -6.84 5.64 -6.95
C GLN A 243 -5.55 6.03 -6.22
N ASP A 244 -4.50 5.23 -6.39
CA ASP A 244 -3.25 5.43 -5.68
C ASP A 244 -2.66 6.84 -5.92
N GLU A 245 -1.75 7.27 -5.04
CA GLU A 245 -1.17 8.63 -5.13
C GLU A 245 -0.36 8.88 -6.42
N PHE A 246 -0.11 7.84 -7.24
CA PHE A 246 0.60 7.92 -8.51
C PHE A 246 -0.37 8.06 -9.70
N THR A 247 -1.65 7.76 -9.49
CA THR A 247 -2.77 7.95 -10.43
C THR A 247 -3.64 9.14 -10.07
N ARG A 248 -3.55 9.66 -8.83
CA ARG A 248 -3.84 11.08 -8.61
C ARG A 248 -2.87 11.83 -9.54
N PRO A 249 -3.33 12.70 -10.46
CA PRO A 249 -2.43 13.72 -10.97
C PRO A 249 -1.76 14.28 -9.72
N GLN A 250 -0.45 14.47 -9.73
CA GLN A 250 0.03 15.56 -8.93
C GLN A 250 -0.76 16.78 -9.43
N LEU A 251 -1.87 17.08 -8.77
CA LEU A 251 -2.02 18.40 -8.20
C LEU A 251 -0.73 18.57 -7.40
N SER A 252 0.35 18.91 -8.12
CA SER A 252 1.17 20.03 -7.72
C SER A 252 0.17 20.96 -7.08
N GLN A 253 0.31 21.20 -5.77
CA GLN A 253 -0.25 22.42 -5.21
C GLN A 253 -0.08 23.49 -6.28
N PRO A 254 -1.16 24.20 -6.68
CA PRO A 254 -1.10 25.16 -7.77
C PRO A 254 0.23 25.88 -7.68
N VAL A 255 1.00 25.94 -8.77
CA VAL A 255 2.36 26.52 -8.72
C VAL A 255 2.33 27.91 -8.06
N GLU A 256 1.18 28.60 -8.17
CA GLU A 256 0.83 29.80 -7.39
C GLU A 256 0.81 29.60 -5.87
N GLU A 257 0.15 28.58 -5.29
CA GLU A 257 0.16 28.34 -3.84
C GLU A 257 1.57 28.07 -3.30
N VAL A 258 2.38 27.26 -4.00
CA VAL A 258 3.77 26.98 -3.59
C VAL A 258 4.64 28.22 -3.77
N GLN A 259 4.52 28.93 -4.90
CA GLN A 259 5.23 30.19 -5.11
C GLN A 259 4.84 31.22 -4.05
N GLN A 260 3.56 31.31 -3.71
CA GLN A 260 3.06 32.28 -2.74
C GLN A 260 3.52 31.93 -1.33
N GLN A 261 3.56 30.65 -0.96
CA GLN A 261 4.13 30.21 0.32
C GLN A 261 5.65 30.44 0.39
N ILE A 262 6.38 30.24 -0.72
CA ILE A 262 7.81 30.56 -0.83
C ILE A 262 8.04 32.07 -0.76
N ILE A 263 7.24 32.88 -1.47
CA ILE A 263 7.31 34.35 -1.46
C ILE A 263 7.02 34.88 -0.06
N GLU A 264 5.96 34.42 0.61
CA GLU A 264 5.63 34.81 1.98
C GLU A 264 6.75 34.44 2.96
N THR A 265 7.39 33.28 2.77
CA THR A 265 8.53 32.84 3.59
C THR A 265 9.77 33.73 3.35
N ILE A 266 10.07 34.07 2.09
CA ILE A 266 11.19 34.95 1.72
C ILE A 266 10.93 36.38 2.20
N GLU A 267 9.72 36.90 2.03
CA GLU A 267 9.32 38.23 2.50
C GLU A 267 9.35 38.32 4.03
N GLY A 268 8.86 37.30 4.73
CA GLY A 268 8.95 37.19 6.19
C GLY A 268 10.39 37.16 6.68
N SER A 269 11.26 36.41 6.02
CA SER A 269 12.69 36.36 6.32
C SER A 269 13.38 37.70 6.07
N ASN A 270 13.12 38.36 4.94
CA ASN A 270 13.66 39.68 4.61
C ASN A 270 13.18 40.77 5.58
N ARG A 271 11.90 40.73 5.99
CA ARG A 271 11.37 41.64 7.02
C ARG A 271 12.06 41.44 8.36
N ASN A 272 12.32 40.20 8.77
CA ASN A 272 13.06 39.90 10.00
C ASN A 272 14.53 40.37 9.93
N ILE A 273 15.19 40.20 8.78
CA ILE A 273 16.56 40.70 8.55
C ILE A 273 16.59 42.23 8.60
N ALA A 274 15.65 42.91 7.97
CA ALA A 274 15.56 44.36 7.99
C ALA A 274 15.28 44.91 9.41
N LEU A 275 14.42 44.24 10.19
CA LEU A 275 14.19 44.56 11.60
C LEU A 275 15.45 44.38 12.44
N LEU A 276 16.17 43.25 12.28
CA LEU A 276 17.44 43.00 12.96
C LEU A 276 18.49 44.05 12.60
N ALA A 277 18.61 44.42 11.31
CA ALA A 277 19.54 45.44 10.86
C ALA A 277 19.20 46.83 11.44
N ASN A 278 17.93 47.21 11.47
CA ASN A 278 17.48 48.48 12.07
C ASN A 278 17.69 48.51 13.59
N VAL A 279 17.42 47.40 14.29
CA VAL A 279 17.70 47.28 15.73
C VAL A 279 19.19 47.39 16.00
N LEU A 280 20.02 46.69 15.21
CA LEU A 280 21.48 46.79 15.32
C LEU A 280 21.97 48.22 15.04
N PHE A 281 21.44 48.89 14.02
CA PHE A 281 21.79 50.27 13.67
C PHE A 281 21.41 51.26 14.80
N LEU A 282 20.22 51.11 15.38
CA LEU A 282 19.80 51.92 16.53
C LEU A 282 20.66 51.64 17.77
N CYS A 283 21.04 50.39 18.02
CA CYS A 283 21.99 50.02 19.06
C CYS A 283 23.36 50.67 18.82
N PHE A 284 23.86 50.68 17.59
CA PHE A 284 25.10 51.36 17.23
C PHE A 284 25.03 52.87 17.49
N ILE A 285 23.92 53.52 17.11
CA ILE A 285 23.72 54.96 17.38
C ILE A 285 23.69 55.21 18.89
N LEU A 286 22.99 54.39 19.67
CA LEU A 286 22.93 54.52 21.13
C LEU A 286 24.31 54.36 21.77
N VAL A 287 25.10 53.37 21.35
CA VAL A 287 26.49 53.20 21.82
C VAL A 287 27.35 54.40 21.45
N PHE A 288 27.21 54.92 20.23
CA PHE A 288 27.97 56.08 19.76
C PHE A 288 27.62 57.35 20.54
N VAL A 289 26.33 57.59 20.82
CA VAL A 289 25.86 58.71 21.65
C VAL A 289 26.37 58.59 23.09
N VAL A 290 26.38 57.39 23.66
CA VAL A 290 26.94 57.16 25.01
C VAL A 290 28.46 57.39 25.03
N PHE A 291 29.18 56.99 23.98
CA PHE A 291 30.62 57.26 23.84
C PHE A 291 30.92 58.75 23.70
N LEU A 292 30.13 59.49 22.91
CA LEU A 292 30.28 60.94 22.74
C LEU A 292 29.88 61.74 23.99
N ARG A 293 29.06 61.18 24.88
CA ARG A 293 28.69 61.78 26.17
C ARG A 293 29.63 61.45 27.33
N ARG A 294 30.67 60.63 27.14
CA ARG A 294 31.67 60.42 28.19
C ARG A 294 32.50 61.70 28.38
N PRO A 295 32.45 62.36 29.55
CA PRO A 295 33.28 63.53 29.80
C PRO A 295 34.76 63.13 29.77
N LYS A 296 35.57 63.90 29.02
CA LYS A 296 37.03 63.76 29.02
C LYS A 296 37.55 63.93 30.45
N LYS A 297 38.13 62.89 31.04
CA LYS A 297 38.95 63.03 32.24
C LYS A 297 40.17 63.88 31.88
N ASN A 298 40.26 65.10 32.41
CA ASN A 298 41.44 65.94 32.32
C ASN A 298 42.62 65.22 32.99
N LYS A 299 43.71 65.01 32.24
CA LYS A 299 45.02 64.72 32.79
C LYS A 299 45.59 66.02 33.35
N GLN A 300 45.86 66.05 34.66
CA GLN A 300 46.76 67.05 35.24
C GLN A 300 48.19 66.65 34.90
N GLU A 301 48.92 67.51 34.20
CA GLU A 301 50.37 67.46 34.08
C GLU A 301 51.00 68.33 35.17
N HIS A 302 51.95 67.73 35.89
CA HIS A 302 52.84 68.37 36.85
C HIS A 302 53.86 69.25 36.10
N VAL A 303 54.03 70.49 36.56
CA VAL A 303 55.14 71.38 36.17
C VAL A 303 56.22 71.29 37.24
N TYR A 304 57.45 70.96 36.84
CA TYR A 304 58.65 71.09 37.65
C TYR A 304 59.23 72.50 37.48
N VAL A 305 59.35 73.24 38.58
CA VAL A 305 60.48 74.13 38.92
C VAL A 305 60.78 73.91 40.40
#